data_AF-A0A952TWK2-F1
#
_entry.id   AF-A0A952TWK2-F1
#
_cell.length_a   1.000
_cell.length_b   1.000
_cell.length_c   1.000
_cell.angle_alpha   90.00
_cell.angle_beta   90.00
_cell.angle_gamma   90.00
#
_symmetry.space_group_name_H-M   'P 1'
#
loop_
_entity.id
_entity.type
_entity.pdbx_description
1 polymer ?
#
loop_
_entity_poly.entity_id
_entity_poly.type
_entity_poly.pdbx_seq_one_letter_code
_entity_poly.pdbx_strand_id
1 'polypeptide(L)'
;MQPSERLEIFLSKMGWSYDHFAKKIGIALSGSDKYLGPGKKSTYSSKILPLLSKANLNYNWYLTGEGEMLRENNKEQVQSNADFTEVSGTVRLPIINELSKEEKIKAREILKEYLNKLNDSLVDELI
;
A
#
# COMPACT_ATOMS: atom_id res chain seq x y z
N MET A 1 6.48 -3.35 -21.54
CA MET A 1 5.47 -2.87 -20.59
C MET A 1 5.27 -1.38 -20.79
N GLN A 2 4.03 -0.93 -20.96
CA GLN A 2 3.68 0.47 -21.16
C GLN A 2 3.58 1.21 -19.80
N PRO A 3 3.65 2.55 -19.80
CA PRO A 3 3.48 3.35 -18.57
C PRO A 3 2.15 3.13 -17.86
N SER A 4 1.06 2.87 -18.58
CA SER A 4 -0.25 2.59 -17.97
C SER A 4 -0.24 1.29 -17.17
N GLU A 5 0.29 0.22 -17.77
CA GLU A 5 0.47 -1.09 -17.11
C GLU A 5 1.33 -0.96 -15.85
N ARG A 6 2.40 -0.16 -15.91
CA ARG A 6 3.25 0.12 -14.74
C ARG A 6 2.52 0.87 -13.63
N LEU A 7 1.68 1.83 -14.00
CA LEU A 7 0.86 2.53 -13.02
C LEU A 7 -0.15 1.59 -12.35
N GLU A 8 -0.78 0.71 -13.12
CA GLU A 8 -1.70 -0.31 -12.58
C GLU A 8 -0.99 -1.25 -11.62
N ILE A 9 0.21 -1.72 -11.96
CA ILE A 9 1.04 -2.55 -11.07
C ILE A 9 1.36 -1.80 -9.78
N PHE A 10 1.79 -0.55 -9.88
CA PHE A 10 2.08 0.28 -8.71
C PHE A 10 0.83 0.45 -7.82
N LEU A 11 -0.31 0.83 -8.40
CA LEU A 11 -1.55 1.02 -7.65
C LEU A 11 -2.03 -0.26 -6.98
N SER A 12 -1.92 -1.39 -7.69
CA SER A 12 -2.27 -2.71 -7.18
C SER A 12 -1.37 -3.11 -6.00
N LYS A 13 -0.06 -2.87 -6.13
CA LYS A 13 0.91 -3.12 -5.08
C LYS A 13 0.65 -2.25 -3.84
N MET A 14 0.27 -1.00 -4.02
CA MET A 14 -0.05 -0.09 -2.91
C MET A 14 -1.46 -0.31 -2.32
N GLY A 15 -2.32 -1.10 -2.98
CA GLY A 15 -3.73 -1.22 -2.61
C GLY A 15 -4.50 0.10 -2.77
N TRP A 16 -4.07 0.95 -3.72
CA TRP A 16 -4.64 2.29 -3.91
C TRP A 16 -5.56 2.35 -5.12
N SER A 17 -6.68 3.06 -4.98
CA SER A 17 -7.44 3.51 -6.14
C SER A 17 -6.69 4.62 -6.87
N TYR A 18 -7.02 4.82 -8.15
CA TYR A 18 -6.51 5.97 -8.90
C TYR A 18 -6.86 7.30 -8.24
N ASP A 19 -8.07 7.42 -7.69
CA ASP A 19 -8.50 8.63 -6.98
C ASP A 19 -7.57 8.94 -5.79
N HIS A 20 -7.30 7.94 -4.95
CA HIS A 20 -6.37 8.09 -3.84
C HIS A 20 -5.00 8.56 -4.32
N PHE A 21 -4.49 7.92 -5.37
CA PHE A 21 -3.21 8.28 -5.98
C PHE A 21 -3.21 9.71 -6.55
N ALA A 22 -4.23 10.08 -7.31
CA ALA A 22 -4.37 11.41 -7.91
C ALA A 22 -4.39 12.51 -6.84
N LYS A 23 -5.16 12.30 -5.75
CA LYS A 23 -5.16 13.16 -4.56
C LYS A 23 -3.79 13.22 -3.91
N LYS A 24 -3.10 12.08 -3.75
CA LYS A 24 -1.78 11.99 -3.12
C LYS A 24 -0.73 12.80 -3.87
N ILE A 25 -0.74 12.76 -5.21
CA ILE A 25 0.21 13.53 -6.02
C ILE A 25 -0.25 14.97 -6.30
N GLY A 26 -1.53 15.28 -6.05
CA GLY A 26 -2.13 16.61 -6.15
C GLY A 26 -2.61 16.96 -7.56
N ILE A 27 -3.14 15.99 -8.30
CA ILE A 27 -3.73 16.20 -9.64
C ILE A 27 -5.24 16.03 -9.62
N ALA A 28 -5.90 16.65 -10.61
CA ALA A 28 -7.33 16.45 -10.82
C ALA A 28 -7.63 15.01 -11.28
N LEU A 29 -8.74 14.47 -10.79
CA LEU A 29 -9.30 13.17 -11.17
C LEU A 29 -9.63 13.04 -12.65
N SER A 30 -9.95 14.16 -13.29
CA SER A 30 -10.30 14.21 -14.71
C SER A 30 -9.15 13.71 -15.57
N GLY A 31 -9.34 12.58 -16.25
CA GLY A 31 -8.37 12.02 -17.19
C GLY A 31 -7.68 10.73 -16.75
N SER A 32 -8.20 10.02 -15.74
CA SER A 32 -7.78 8.65 -15.40
C SER A 32 -7.69 7.73 -16.63
N ASP A 33 -8.65 7.84 -17.55
CA ASP A 33 -8.74 7.02 -18.77
C ASP A 33 -7.58 7.23 -19.76
N LYS A 34 -6.79 8.30 -19.55
CA LYS A 34 -5.57 8.54 -20.33
C LYS A 34 -4.41 7.70 -19.78
N TYR A 35 -4.37 7.45 -18.48
CA TYR A 35 -3.24 6.86 -17.79
C TYR A 35 -3.47 5.42 -17.32
N LEU A 36 -4.71 4.95 -17.32
CA LEU A 36 -5.11 3.59 -16.98
C LEU A 36 -5.82 2.91 -18.16
N GLY A 37 -5.65 1.59 -18.24
CA GLY A 37 -6.29 0.72 -19.21
C GLY A 37 -5.34 0.15 -20.27
N PRO A 38 -5.79 -0.93 -20.94
CA PRO A 38 -5.00 -1.63 -21.93
C PRO A 38 -4.71 -0.74 -23.15
N GLY A 39 -3.48 -0.83 -23.66
CA GLY A 39 -3.05 -0.14 -24.88
C GLY A 39 -2.83 1.37 -24.74
N LYS A 40 -2.98 1.95 -23.54
CA LYS A 40 -2.68 3.37 -23.30
C LYS A 40 -1.18 3.61 -23.28
N LYS A 41 -0.73 4.63 -24.03
CA LYS A 41 0.68 5.03 -24.11
C LYS A 41 0.93 6.41 -23.51
N SER A 42 -0.11 7.10 -23.04
CA SER A 42 0.05 8.43 -22.48
C SER A 42 0.82 8.37 -21.18
N THR A 43 1.80 9.25 -21.07
CA THR A 43 2.58 9.48 -19.87
C THR A 43 2.15 10.78 -19.21
N TYR A 44 2.40 10.88 -17.91
CA TYR A 44 2.34 12.16 -17.24
C TYR A 44 3.33 13.14 -17.85
N SER A 45 2.90 14.40 -17.99
CA SER A 45 3.77 15.48 -18.48
C SER A 45 4.98 15.69 -17.55
N SER A 46 6.04 16.32 -18.06
CA SER A 46 7.24 16.65 -17.30
C SER A 46 6.97 17.48 -16.03
N LYS A 47 5.85 18.21 -15.96
CA LYS A 47 5.43 18.94 -14.75
C LYS A 47 4.88 18.01 -13.66
N ILE A 48 4.26 16.90 -14.04
CA ILE A 48 3.61 15.96 -13.12
C ILE A 48 4.56 14.82 -12.71
N LEU A 49 5.50 14.42 -13.58
CA LEU A 49 6.46 13.34 -13.29
C LEU A 49 7.19 13.49 -11.93
N PRO A 50 7.68 14.69 -11.54
CA PRO A 50 8.29 14.86 -10.22
C PRO A 50 7.33 14.62 -9.06
N LEU A 51 6.02 14.84 -9.24
CA LEU A 51 5.00 14.67 -8.21
C LEU A 51 4.72 13.21 -7.88
N LEU A 52 5.08 12.27 -8.76
CA LEU A 52 4.99 10.83 -8.50
C LEU A 52 5.76 10.42 -7.25
N SER A 53 6.82 11.16 -6.93
CA SER A 53 7.59 10.96 -5.69
C SER A 53 6.77 11.15 -4.41
N LYS A 54 5.70 11.95 -4.41
CA LYS A 54 4.78 12.10 -3.26
C LYS A 54 4.03 10.81 -2.94
N ALA A 55 3.89 9.93 -3.93
CA ALA A 55 3.34 8.60 -3.82
C ALA A 55 4.42 7.53 -3.60
N ASN A 56 5.68 7.92 -3.37
CA ASN A 56 6.84 7.02 -3.33
C ASN A 56 7.11 6.25 -4.64
N LEU A 57 6.51 6.68 -5.75
CA LEU A 57 6.73 6.09 -7.06
C LEU A 57 7.98 6.69 -7.70
N ASN A 58 8.90 5.84 -8.16
CA ASN A 58 10.04 6.23 -8.96
C ASN A 58 9.58 6.55 -10.40
N TYR A 59 9.72 7.82 -10.80
CA TYR A 59 9.27 8.26 -12.12
C TYR A 59 10.13 7.68 -13.26
N ASN A 60 11.41 7.34 -13.03
CA ASN A 60 12.25 6.70 -14.04
C ASN A 60 11.71 5.31 -14.35
N TRP A 61 11.45 4.51 -13.31
CA TRP A 61 10.82 3.20 -13.47
C TRP A 61 9.45 3.31 -14.14
N TYR A 62 8.63 4.29 -13.78
CA TYR A 62 7.33 4.52 -14.44
C TYR A 62 7.46 4.78 -15.96
N LEU A 63 8.51 5.49 -16.40
CA LEU A 63 8.73 5.83 -17.81
C LEU A 63 9.39 4.71 -18.60
N THR A 64 10.44 4.08 -18.06
CA THR A 64 11.28 3.13 -18.80
C THR A 64 10.98 1.68 -18.42
N GLY A 65 10.57 1.44 -17.17
CA GLY A 65 10.46 0.11 -16.57
C GLY A 65 11.78 -0.41 -16.01
N GLU A 66 12.85 0.40 -16.04
CA GLU A 66 14.17 0.03 -15.56
C GLU A 66 14.39 0.52 -14.12
N GLY A 67 15.17 -0.24 -13.35
CA GLY A 67 15.44 0.05 -11.94
C GLY A 67 14.31 -0.35 -11.00
N GLU A 68 14.26 0.26 -9.81
CA GLU A 68 13.25 -0.04 -8.79
C GLU A 68 11.98 0.82 -8.94
N MET A 69 10.82 0.19 -8.73
CA MET A 69 9.51 0.85 -8.77
C MET A 69 9.34 1.88 -7.66
N LEU A 70 9.77 1.55 -6.45
CA LEU A 70 9.70 2.45 -5.30
C LEU A 70 11.04 3.19 -5.18
N ARG A 71 11.01 4.38 -4.59
CA ARG A 71 12.25 5.06 -4.22
C ARG A 71 12.81 4.38 -2.97
N GLU A 72 14.12 4.13 -2.93
CA GLU A 72 14.82 3.40 -1.84
C GLU A 72 14.64 4.01 -0.44
N ASN A 73 14.09 5.22 -0.34
CA ASN A 73 13.88 5.93 0.91
C ASN A 73 12.75 5.34 1.79
N ASN A 74 12.11 4.23 1.40
CA ASN A 74 11.16 3.49 2.24
C ASN A 74 11.19 1.99 1.89
N LYS A 75 12.06 1.23 2.57
CA LYS A 75 12.01 -0.24 2.60
C LYS A 75 10.92 -0.81 3.51
N GLU A 76 10.08 0.04 4.09
CA GLU A 76 8.95 -0.38 4.91
C GLU A 76 7.63 -0.03 4.21
N GLN A 77 6.73 -0.99 4.19
CA GLN A 77 5.32 -0.89 3.76
C GLN A 77 5.00 -1.21 2.30
N VAL A 78 5.15 -2.49 1.94
CA VAL A 78 4.18 -3.15 1.07
C VAL A 78 3.99 -4.61 1.53
N GLN A 79 2.87 -4.90 2.20
CA GLN A 79 2.33 -6.26 2.31
C GLN A 79 0.97 -6.26 1.61
N SER A 80 0.96 -6.74 0.37
CA SER A 80 -0.24 -6.97 -0.42
C SER A 80 -0.73 -8.40 -0.20
N ASN A 81 -1.92 -8.56 0.38
CA ASN A 81 -2.75 -9.74 0.21
C ASN A 81 -4.10 -9.26 -0.32
N ALA A 82 -4.23 -9.22 -1.65
CA ALA A 82 -5.49 -8.90 -2.31
C ALA A 82 -6.22 -10.22 -2.60
N ASP A 83 -7.38 -10.39 -1.98
CA ASP A 83 -8.38 -11.35 -2.45
C ASP A 83 -9.67 -10.55 -2.72
N PHE A 84 -10.11 -10.57 -3.98
CA PHE A 84 -11.23 -9.78 -4.48
C PHE A 84 -12.49 -10.64 -4.53
N THR A 85 -13.60 -10.13 -4.02
CA THR A 85 -14.94 -10.55 -4.47
C THR A 85 -15.85 -9.34 -4.67
N GLU A 86 -16.50 -9.30 -5.83
CA GLU A 86 -17.43 -8.27 -6.26
C GLU A 86 -18.75 -8.30 -5.47
N VAL A 87 -19.25 -7.13 -5.05
CA VAL A 87 -20.69 -6.89 -4.99
C VAL A 87 -21.02 -5.41 -5.17
N SER A 88 -22.10 -5.21 -5.90
CA SER A 88 -22.64 -3.98 -6.47
C SER A 88 -22.86 -2.84 -5.45
N GLY A 89 -22.32 -1.66 -5.80
CA GLY A 89 -22.83 -0.32 -5.52
C GLY A 89 -23.28 0.02 -4.10
N THR A 90 -22.37 0.46 -3.22
CA THR A 90 -22.56 1.50 -2.18
C THR A 90 -21.18 1.91 -1.62
N VAL A 91 -21.05 3.16 -1.18
CA VAL A 91 -19.86 3.83 -0.59
C VAL A 91 -18.95 2.90 0.22
N ARG A 92 -17.68 2.76 -0.21
CA ARG A 92 -16.64 2.01 0.52
C ARG A 92 -15.90 2.92 1.50
N LEU A 93 -16.29 2.85 2.77
CA LEU A 93 -15.41 3.18 3.89
C LEU A 93 -14.39 2.04 4.06
N PRO A 94 -13.13 2.33 4.43
CA PRO A 94 -12.17 1.28 4.75
C PRO A 94 -12.63 0.55 6.01
N ILE A 95 -13.14 -0.66 5.84
CA ILE A 95 -13.36 -1.57 6.97
C ILE A 95 -11.96 -1.98 7.43
N ILE A 96 -11.55 -1.49 8.60
CA ILE A 96 -10.40 -2.00 9.34
C ILE A 96 -10.80 -3.41 9.75
N ASN A 97 -10.46 -4.40 8.92
CA ASN A 97 -10.84 -5.78 9.18
C ASN A 97 -10.10 -6.24 10.44
N GLU A 98 -10.88 -6.76 11.36
CA GLU A 98 -10.44 -7.32 12.64
C GLU A 98 -9.23 -8.24 12.46
N LEU A 99 -8.30 -8.22 13.43
CA LEU A 99 -7.19 -9.18 13.52
C LEU A 99 -7.68 -10.60 13.16
N SER A 100 -6.96 -11.30 12.27
CA SER A 100 -7.27 -12.70 11.95
C SER A 100 -7.27 -13.55 13.23
N LYS A 101 -7.94 -14.70 13.21
CA LYS A 101 -8.00 -15.58 14.39
C LYS A 101 -6.58 -15.98 14.83
N GLU A 102 -5.71 -16.21 13.87
CA GLU A 102 -4.30 -16.56 14.06
C GLU A 102 -3.52 -15.42 14.71
N GLU A 103 -3.74 -14.17 14.27
CA GLU A 103 -3.10 -12.99 14.87
C GLU A 103 -3.64 -12.71 16.28
N LYS A 104 -4.94 -12.88 16.52
CA LYS A 104 -5.55 -12.76 17.86
C LYS A 104 -4.98 -13.82 18.81
N ILE A 105 -4.78 -15.05 18.34
CA ILE A 105 -4.19 -16.14 19.11
C ILE A 105 -2.73 -15.83 19.44
N LYS A 106 -1.92 -15.44 18.45
CA LYS A 106 -0.51 -15.07 18.66
C LYS A 106 -0.35 -13.91 19.64
N ALA A 107 -1.15 -12.85 19.48
CA ALA A 107 -1.14 -11.71 20.39
C ALA A 107 -1.49 -12.12 21.83
N ARG A 108 -2.46 -13.04 22.00
CA ARG A 108 -2.86 -13.56 23.30
C ARG A 108 -1.76 -14.42 23.94
N GLU A 109 -1.02 -15.21 23.16
CA GLU A 109 0.09 -16.01 23.68
C GLU A 109 1.26 -15.14 24.12
N ILE A 110 1.65 -14.15 23.32
CA ILE A 110 2.72 -13.20 23.66
C ILE A 110 2.38 -12.44 24.95
N LEU A 111 1.13 -11.98 25.10
CA LEU A 111 0.67 -11.29 26.31
C LEU A 111 0.74 -12.19 27.55
N LYS A 112 0.36 -13.47 27.44
CA LYS A 112 0.45 -14.43 28.55
C LYS A 112 1.91 -14.68 28.96
N GLU A 113 2.81 -14.84 28.00
CA GLU A 113 4.23 -15.06 28.29
C GLU A 113 4.85 -13.87 29.02
N TYR A 114 4.50 -12.64 28.59
CA TYR A 114 4.98 -11.42 29.23
C TYR A 114 4.47 -11.27 30.67
N LEU A 115 3.18 -11.55 30.89
CA LEU A 115 2.58 -11.53 32.23
C LEU A 115 3.20 -12.57 33.17
N ASN A 116 3.49 -13.77 32.67
CA ASN A 116 4.14 -14.80 33.46
C ASN A 116 5.58 -14.39 33.84
N LYS A 117 6.36 -13.85 32.91
CA LYS A 117 7.72 -13.36 33.21
C LYS A 117 7.74 -12.23 34.23
N LEU A 118 6.77 -11.30 34.14
CA LEU A 118 6.60 -10.25 35.13
C LEU A 118 6.24 -10.82 36.50
N ASN A 119 5.36 -11.82 36.54
CA ASN A 119 4.96 -12.45 37.79
C ASN A 119 6.12 -13.22 38.44
N ASP A 120 6.92 -13.96 37.66
CA ASP A 120 8.11 -14.66 38.17
C ASP A 120 9.18 -13.68 38.68
N SER A 121 9.40 -12.58 37.95
CA SER A 121 10.34 -11.53 38.36
C SER A 121 9.90 -10.78 39.63
N LEU A 122 8.60 -10.63 39.87
CA LEU A 122 8.06 -10.00 41.09
C LEU A 122 8.11 -10.93 42.30
N VAL A 123 8.11 -12.25 42.08
CA VAL A 123 8.26 -13.24 43.16
C VAL A 123 9.71 -13.32 43.64
N ASP A 124 10.70 -13.16 42.75
CA ASP A 124 12.12 -13.17 43.10
C ASP A 124 12.58 -11.91 43.87
N GLU A 125 11.88 -10.77 43.77
CA GLU A 125 12.19 -9.55 44.56
C GLU A 125 11.56 -9.53 45.96
N LEU A 126 10.70 -10.52 46.30
CA LEU A 126 9.92 -10.57 47.54
C LEU A 126 10.34 -11.67 48.53
N ILE A 127 11.45 -12.38 48.27
CA ILE A 127 12.09 -13.36 49.17
C ILE A 127 13.45 -12.84 49.60
#